data_AF-A0A9W7D1W7-F1
#
_entry.id   AF-A0A9W7D1W7-F1
#
_cell.length_a   1.000
_cell.length_b   1.000
_cell.length_c   1.000
_cell.angle_alpha   90.00
_cell.angle_beta   90.00
_cell.angle_gamma   90.00
#
_symmetry.space_group_name_H-M   'P 1'
#
loop_
_entity.id
_entity.type
_entity.pdbx_description
1 polymer ?
#
loop_
_entity_poly.entity_id
_entity_poly.type
_entity_poly.pdbx_seq_one_letter_code
_entity_poly.pdbx_strand_id
1 'polypeptide(L)'
;MPALRFPDLNVRDLGFFTSIQALQYCKATYDTVGLIEAMQNAFDEIRWQSLDKCFVTVQKAIEVILVDSSGNGLKLPRVGKHVAANGCMPLSVKVSGEAVMNGYSKVVL
;
A
#
# COMPACT_ATOMS: atom_id res chain seq x y z
N MET A 1 0.79 27.02 -3.30
CA MET A 1 0.71 25.60 -3.69
C MET A 1 0.18 24.82 -2.49
N PRO A 2 -1.08 24.40 -2.44
CA PRO A 2 -1.53 23.52 -1.36
C PRO A 2 -0.80 22.18 -1.55
N ALA A 3 -0.16 21.69 -0.50
CA ALA A 3 0.50 20.39 -0.52
C ALA A 3 -0.57 19.32 -0.78
N LEU A 4 -0.52 18.69 -1.95
CA LEU A 4 -1.37 17.57 -2.32
C LEU A 4 -1.00 16.41 -1.39
N ARG A 5 -1.68 16.30 -0.24
CA ARG A 5 -1.48 15.17 0.66
C ARG A 5 -2.22 14.00 0.03
N PHE A 6 -1.46 13.03 -0.45
CA PHE A 6 -1.96 11.70 -0.77
C PHE A 6 -1.67 10.80 0.44
N PRO A 7 -2.48 10.85 1.52
CA PRO A 7 -2.33 9.90 2.63
C PRO A 7 -2.39 8.46 2.10
N ASP A 8 -3.13 8.25 1.01
CA ASP A 8 -3.30 6.98 0.30
C ASP A 8 -2.03 6.47 -0.42
N LEU A 9 -0.96 7.27 -0.51
CA LEU A 9 0.32 6.88 -1.13
C LEU A 9 1.44 6.60 -0.14
N ASN A 10 1.23 6.81 1.15
CA ASN A 10 2.28 6.53 2.12
C ASN A 10 2.32 5.02 2.40
N VAL A 11 3.23 4.27 1.75
CA VAL A 11 3.52 2.84 2.01
C VAL A 11 3.55 2.52 3.52
N ARG A 12 4.10 3.47 4.30
CA ARG A 12 4.24 3.37 5.75
C ARG A 12 2.89 3.31 6.46
N ASP A 13 1.94 4.14 6.04
CA ASP A 13 0.61 4.26 6.66
C ASP A 13 -0.44 3.34 6.02
N LEU A 14 -0.27 2.93 4.76
CA LEU A 14 -1.27 2.15 4.01
C LEU A 14 -1.14 0.63 4.18
N GLY A 15 0.08 0.17 4.44
CA GLY A 15 0.41 -1.23 4.26
C GLY A 15 1.18 -1.83 5.42
N PHE A 16 2.32 -1.22 5.75
CA PHE A 16 3.22 -1.76 6.77
C PHE A 16 2.60 -1.67 8.18
N PHE A 17 2.30 -0.46 8.65
CA PHE A 17 1.73 -0.30 9.99
C PHE A 17 0.29 -0.80 10.08
N THR A 18 -0.52 -0.65 9.02
CA THR A 18 -1.88 -1.20 9.00
C THR A 18 -1.90 -2.71 9.18
N SER A 19 -0.96 -3.43 8.55
CA SER A 19 -0.88 -4.89 8.66
C SER A 19 -0.46 -5.33 10.07
N ILE A 20 0.49 -4.62 10.68
CA ILE A 20 0.93 -4.88 12.06
C ILE A 20 -0.20 -4.54 13.05
N GLN A 21 -0.86 -3.40 12.86
CA GLN A 21 -1.96 -2.95 13.71
C GLN A 21 -3.16 -3.90 13.62
N ALA A 22 -3.45 -4.45 12.44
CA ALA A 22 -4.50 -5.47 12.28
C ALA A 22 -4.20 -6.74 13.12
N LEU A 23 -2.94 -7.18 13.18
CA LEU A 23 -2.52 -8.31 14.01
C LEU A 23 -2.55 -7.96 15.50
N GLN A 24 -2.10 -6.76 15.87
CA GLN A 24 -2.16 -6.27 17.25
C GLN A 24 -3.61 -6.18 17.75
N TYR A 25 -4.56 -5.72 16.93
CA TYR A 25 -5.99 -5.64 17.28
C TYR A 25 -6.64 -7.00 17.57
N CYS A 26 -6.06 -8.10 17.11
CA CYS A 26 -6.54 -9.44 17.45
C CYS A 26 -6.12 -9.88 18.86
N LYS A 27 -5.29 -9.11 19.56
CA LYS A 27 -4.80 -9.40 20.92
C LYS A 27 -5.43 -8.45 21.92
N ALA A 28 -6.02 -9.01 22.98
CA ALA A 28 -6.56 -8.21 24.07
C ALA A 28 -5.42 -7.65 24.94
N THR A 29 -5.39 -6.34 25.12
CA THR A 29 -4.37 -5.62 25.89
C THR A 29 -5.07 -4.73 26.91
N TYR A 30 -4.62 -4.76 28.16
CA TYR A 30 -5.31 -4.07 29.27
C TYR A 30 -4.51 -2.90 29.84
N ASP A 31 -3.26 -2.75 29.39
CA ASP A 31 -2.33 -1.73 29.81
C ASP A 31 -1.32 -1.39 28.69
N THR A 32 -0.50 -0.38 28.94
CA THR A 32 0.48 0.08 27.94
C THR A 32 1.58 -0.96 27.72
N VAL A 33 1.97 -1.73 28.74
CA VAL A 33 2.99 -2.77 28.61
C VAL A 33 2.50 -3.91 27.72
N GLY A 34 1.28 -4.41 27.95
CA GLY A 34 0.67 -5.42 27.11
C GLY A 34 0.43 -4.94 25.67
N LEU A 35 0.15 -3.64 25.47
CA LEU A 35 0.07 -3.07 24.13
C LEU A 35 1.42 -3.10 23.39
N ILE A 36 2.51 -2.73 24.06
CA ILE A 36 3.86 -2.77 23.49
C ILE A 36 4.24 -4.21 23.13
N GLU A 37 3.97 -5.16 24.03
CA GLU A 37 4.24 -6.58 23.78
C GLU A 37 3.40 -7.13 22.61
N ALA A 38 2.11 -6.80 22.54
CA ALA A 38 1.24 -7.20 21.45
C ALA A 38 1.71 -6.62 20.10
N MET A 39 2.20 -5.37 20.09
CA MET A 39 2.78 -4.75 18.92
C MET A 39 4.08 -5.43 18.48
N GLN A 40 4.98 -5.74 19.41
CA GLN A 40 6.23 -6.43 19.11
C GLN A 40 5.96 -7.82 18.52
N ASN A 41 5.05 -8.58 19.15
CA ASN A 41 4.65 -9.88 18.63
C ASN A 41 3.99 -9.77 17.24
N ALA A 42 3.16 -8.75 17.01
CA ALA A 42 2.56 -8.50 15.69
C ALA A 42 3.61 -8.15 14.62
N PHE A 43 4.68 -7.44 15.01
CA PHE A 43 5.82 -7.19 14.14
C PHE A 43 6.58 -8.47 13.79
N ASP A 44 6.78 -9.37 14.76
CA ASP A 44 7.47 -10.64 14.52
C ASP A 44 6.60 -11.64 13.72
N GLU A 45 5.27 -11.57 13.87
CA GLU A 45 4.30 -12.41 13.16
C GLU A 45 4.01 -11.95 11.73
N ILE A 46 4.34 -10.69 11.37
CA ILE A 46 3.99 -10.18 10.05
C ILE A 46 4.72 -10.97 8.95
N ARG A 47 3.93 -11.51 8.04
CA ARG A 47 4.45 -12.23 6.88
C ARG A 47 4.99 -11.26 5.84
N TRP A 48 6.19 -11.55 5.32
CA TRP A 48 6.78 -10.77 4.22
C TRP A 48 5.86 -10.66 2.99
N GLN A 49 5.03 -11.68 2.73
CA GLN A 49 4.03 -11.64 1.65
C GLN A 49 2.98 -10.54 1.83
N SER A 50 2.70 -10.13 3.07
CA SER A 50 1.82 -8.99 3.35
C SER A 50 2.49 -7.69 2.90
N LEU A 51 3.80 -7.55 3.15
CA LEU A 51 4.59 -6.40 2.75
C LEU A 51 4.73 -6.29 1.23
N ASP A 52 5.03 -7.41 0.58
CA ASP A 52 5.08 -7.55 -0.89
C ASP A 52 3.80 -7.04 -1.56
N LYS A 53 2.63 -7.39 -1.01
CA LYS A 53 1.33 -6.91 -1.50
C LYS A 53 1.14 -5.42 -1.29
N CYS A 54 1.71 -4.85 -0.24
CA CYS A 54 1.64 -3.42 0.02
C CYS A 54 2.39 -2.63 -1.05
N PHE A 55 3.60 -3.05 -1.41
CA PHE A 55 4.37 -2.40 -2.48
C PHE A 55 3.64 -2.42 -3.82
N VAL A 56 3.02 -3.55 -4.16
CA VAL A 56 2.24 -3.66 -5.40
C VAL A 56 0.96 -2.80 -5.34
N THR A 57 0.30 -2.73 -4.19
CA THR A 57 -0.86 -1.84 -3.99
C THR A 57 -0.49 -0.38 -4.21
N VAL A 58 0.68 0.06 -3.71
CA VAL A 58 1.15 1.43 -3.93
C VAL A 58 1.47 1.71 -5.39
N GLN A 59 2.09 0.77 -6.10
CA GLN A 59 2.30 0.94 -7.55
C GLN A 59 0.97 1.10 -8.30
N LYS A 60 -0.09 0.39 -7.89
CA LYS A 60 -1.43 0.56 -8.45
C LYS A 60 -2.12 1.86 -8.04
N ALA A 61 -1.88 2.35 -6.82
CA ALA A 61 -2.34 3.66 -6.38
C ALA A 61 -1.74 4.78 -7.26
N ILE A 62 -0.44 4.69 -7.55
CA ILE A 62 0.26 5.62 -8.44
C ILE A 62 -0.34 5.58 -9.85
N GLU A 63 -0.60 4.38 -10.39
CA GLU A 63 -1.27 4.24 -11.71
C GLU A 63 -2.62 4.96 -11.73
N VAL A 64 -3.46 4.81 -10.70
CA VAL A 64 -4.76 5.50 -10.64
C VAL A 64 -4.59 7.02 -10.61
N ILE A 65 -3.58 7.55 -9.91
CA ILE A 65 -3.30 9.00 -9.87
C ILE A 65 -2.82 9.53 -11.23
N LEU A 66 -2.10 8.70 -11.99
CA LEU A 66 -1.68 9.05 -13.34
C LEU A 66 -2.87 9.10 -14.30
N VAL A 67 -3.85 8.21 -14.14
CA VAL A 67 -5.08 8.19 -14.95
C VAL A 67 -6.07 9.29 -14.54
N ASP A 68 -6.38 9.38 -13.25
CA ASP A 68 -7.33 10.33 -12.68
C ASP A 68 -6.65 11.28 -11.69
N SER A 69 -6.64 12.55 -12.05
CA SER A 69 -6.00 13.62 -11.27
C SER A 69 -6.84 14.07 -10.07
N SER A 70 -8.06 13.54 -9.92
CA SER A 70 -9.06 14.06 -8.99
C SER A 70 -8.72 13.86 -7.51
N GLY A 71 -7.80 12.96 -7.17
CA GLY A 71 -7.31 12.76 -5.80
C GLY A 71 -8.36 12.32 -4.76
N ASN A 72 -9.63 12.21 -5.13
CA ASN A 72 -10.74 11.87 -4.26
C ASN A 72 -11.32 10.51 -4.65
N GLY A 73 -11.21 9.53 -3.75
CA GLY A 73 -11.87 8.23 -3.91
C GLY A 73 -11.12 7.25 -4.81
N LEU A 74 -9.80 7.13 -4.60
CA LEU A 74 -8.93 6.11 -5.19
C LEU A 74 -9.56 4.71 -5.05
N LYS A 75 -10.26 4.26 -6.10
CA LYS A 75 -10.68 2.87 -6.23
C LYS A 75 -9.45 2.04 -6.57
N LEU A 76 -8.72 1.64 -5.54
CA LEU A 76 -7.55 0.78 -5.71
C LEU A 76 -7.97 -0.49 -6.44
N PRO A 77 -7.35 -0.80 -7.60
CA PRO A 77 -7.54 -2.09 -8.24
C PRO A 77 -7.15 -3.18 -7.25
N ARG A 78 -8.08 -4.07 -6.91
CA ARG A 78 -7.75 -5.24 -6.08
C ARG A 78 -6.72 -6.08 -6.83
N VAL A 79 -5.50 -6.12 -6.31
CA VAL A 79 -4.43 -6.93 -6.89
C VAL A 79 -4.70 -8.38 -6.50
N GLY A 80 -5.14 -9.17 -7.49
CA GLY A 80 -5.47 -10.56 -7.29
C GLY A 80 -4.23 -11.44 -7.10
N LYS A 81 -4.43 -12.61 -6.50
CA LYS A 81 -3.38 -13.61 -6.23
C LYS A 81 -2.65 -14.11 -7.49
N HIS A 82 -3.25 -13.91 -8.67
CA HIS A 82 -2.70 -14.30 -9.98
C HIS A 82 -1.49 -13.45 -10.42
N VAL A 83 -1.22 -12.33 -9.76
CA VAL A 83 -0.03 -11.50 -10.03
C VAL A 83 1.23 -12.10 -9.39
N ALA A 84 1.08 -12.95 -8.37
CA ALA A 84 2.19 -13.59 -7.69
C ALA A 84 2.73 -14.79 -8.47
N ALA A 85 4.05 -14.86 -8.64
CA ALA A 85 4.75 -16.04 -9.17
C ALA A 85 5.42 -16.77 -8.00
N ASN A 86 5.13 -18.07 -7.83
CA ASN A 86 5.64 -18.89 -6.72
C ASN A 86 5.36 -18.29 -5.31
N GLY A 87 4.30 -17.49 -5.18
CA GLY A 87 3.94 -16.82 -3.93
C GLY A 87 4.67 -15.51 -3.64
N CYS A 88 5.60 -15.09 -4.51
CA CYS A 88 6.26 -13.79 -4.44
C CYS A 88 5.54 -12.79 -5.35
N MET A 89 5.36 -11.56 -4.88
CA MET A 89 4.84 -10.49 -5.73
C MET A 89 5.94 -10.00 -6.68
N PRO A 90 5.59 -9.54 -7.89
CA PRO A 90 6.58 -8.99 -8.81
C PRO A 90 7.11 -7.66 -8.28
N LEU A 91 8.40 -7.40 -8.50
CA LEU A 91 9.03 -6.13 -8.15
C LEU A 91 8.35 -4.93 -8.85
N SER A 92 7.85 -5.14 -10.07
CA SER A 92 7.14 -4.13 -10.84
C SER A 92 5.87 -4.71 -11.45
N VAL A 93 4.77 -3.95 -11.36
CA VAL A 93 3.54 -4.26 -12.08
C VAL A 93 3.44 -3.49 -13.39
N LYS A 94 2.87 -4.15 -14.40
CA LYS A 94 2.53 -3.46 -15.65
C LYS A 94 1.54 -2.33 -15.36
N VAL A 95 1.78 -1.21 -16.02
CA VAL A 95 0.98 0.03 -15.99
C VAL A 95 0.31 0.19 -17.35
N SER A 96 -0.92 0.69 -17.37
CA SER A 96 -1.71 0.94 -18.58
C SER A 96 -1.06 2.01 -19.48
N GLY A 97 -1.26 1.88 -20.79
CA GLY A 97 -0.76 2.85 -21.76
C GLY A 97 -1.31 4.26 -21.52
N GLU A 98 -2.56 4.37 -21.06
CA GLU A 98 -3.18 5.65 -20.67
C GLU A 98 -2.43 6.33 -19.53
N ALA A 99 -2.13 5.60 -18.44
CA ALA A 99 -1.35 6.13 -17.32
C ALA A 99 0.05 6.59 -17.77
N VAL A 100 0.68 5.86 -18.68
CA VAL A 100 1.98 6.25 -19.25
C VAL A 100 1.87 7.55 -20.04
N MET A 101 0.89 7.68 -20.93
CA MET A 101 0.67 8.89 -21.72
C MET A 101 0.36 10.11 -20.85
N ASN A 102 -0.51 9.94 -19.85
CA ASN A 102 -0.85 10.99 -18.89
C ASN A 102 0.33 11.37 -17.98
N GLY A 103 1.20 10.41 -17.65
CA GLY A 103 2.43 10.69 -16.93
C GLY A 103 3.39 11.55 -17.76
N TYR A 104 3.64 11.19 -19.01
CA TYR A 104 4.52 11.96 -19.89
C TYR A 104 4.01 13.38 -20.17
N SER A 105 2.70 13.56 -20.34
CA SER A 105 2.10 14.89 -20.59
C SER A 105 2.20 15.83 -19.38
N LYS A 106 2.46 15.31 -18.18
CA LYS A 106 2.67 16.10 -16.96
C LYS A 106 4.15 16.32 -16.61
N VAL A 107 5.07 15.54 -17.20
CA VAL A 107 6.53 15.66 -16.98
C VAL A 107 7.18 16.60 -17.98
N VAL A 108 6.63 16.70 -19.19
CA VAL A 108 7.10 17.65 -20.21
C VAL A 108 6.47 19.02 -19.94
N LEU A 109 7.26 19.91 -19.31
CA LEU A 109 7.07 21.37 -19.35
C LEU A 109 7.57 21.93 -20.68
#